data_AF-A0A8S3HYR6-F1
#
_entry.id   AF-A0A8S3HYR6-F1
#
_cell.length_a   1.000
_cell.length_b   1.000
_cell.length_c   1.000
_cell.angle_alpha   90.00
_cell.angle_beta   90.00
_cell.angle_gamma   90.00
#
_symmetry.space_group_name_H-M   'P 1'
#
loop_
_entity.id
_entity.type
_entity.pdbx_description
1 polymer ?
#
loop_
_entity_poly.entity_id
_entity_poly.type
_entity_poly.pdbx_seq_one_letter_code
_entity_poly.pdbx_strand_id
1 'polypeptide(L)'
;QINLHDSCVKRGKNGGIFFCNGCQRTLCFKHVNEHRDEIEKQFEDLINQKNQIENDISIRDDSQYLFNEIEQWKRENIEQIKKIAKQDLRKLNDESKEILLKNCQELKENLCLLNESEDLSEIKLIKLSNKLNSLKKQINSFELVESSNSIFVEVEKKKEMKFFK
;
A
#
# COMPACT_ATOMS: atom_id res chain seq x y z
N GLN A 1 -43.46 35.42 -11.73
CA GLN A 1 -44.70 34.68 -12.01
C GLN A 1 -45.56 34.77 -10.77
N ILE A 2 -46.79 35.28 -10.86
CA ILE A 2 -47.71 35.36 -9.72
C ILE A 2 -48.25 33.95 -9.48
N ASN A 3 -47.98 33.35 -8.32
CA ASN A 3 -48.51 32.04 -7.94
C ASN A 3 -50.05 32.07 -8.02
N LEU A 4 -50.61 31.28 -8.93
CA LEU A 4 -52.06 31.23 -9.19
C LEU A 4 -52.89 30.89 -7.93
N HIS A 5 -52.31 30.17 -6.96
CA HIS A 5 -52.94 29.83 -5.68
C HIS A 5 -53.30 31.05 -4.83
N ASP A 6 -52.41 32.05 -4.70
CA ASP A 6 -52.66 33.25 -3.90
C ASP A 6 -53.78 34.12 -4.51
N SER A 7 -53.97 34.02 -5.83
CA SER A 7 -55.03 34.74 -6.54
C SER A 7 -56.42 34.12 -6.35
N CYS A 8 -56.50 32.85 -5.94
CA CYS A 8 -57.75 32.13 -5.70
C CYS A 8 -58.33 32.42 -4.31
N VAL A 9 -57.46 32.50 -3.29
CA VAL A 9 -57.84 32.87 -1.91
C VAL A 9 -58.50 34.25 -1.88
N LYS A 10 -58.02 35.19 -2.72
CA LYS A 10 -58.59 36.55 -2.84
C LYS A 10 -59.97 36.63 -3.51
N ARG A 11 -60.44 35.59 -4.22
CA ARG A 11 -61.70 35.62 -4.99
C ARG A 11 -62.94 35.12 -4.21
N GLY A 12 -62.81 34.86 -2.91
CA GLY A 12 -63.91 34.91 -1.94
C GLY A 12 -65.26 34.35 -2.40
N LYS A 13 -65.33 33.07 -2.78
CA LYS A 13 -66.61 32.39 -2.98
C LYS A 13 -66.62 31.07 -2.19
N ASN A 14 -67.06 31.19 -0.93
CA ASN A 14 -67.65 30.14 -0.08
C ASN A 14 -66.91 28.81 0.04
N GLY A 15 -65.68 28.84 0.57
CA GLY A 15 -64.98 27.62 0.98
C GLY A 15 -63.88 27.96 1.99
N GLY A 16 -63.75 27.15 3.04
CA GLY A 16 -62.75 27.37 4.10
C GLY A 16 -61.32 27.53 3.56
N ILE A 17 -60.54 28.31 4.28
CA ILE A 17 -59.11 28.52 4.02
C ILE A 17 -58.33 27.54 4.88
N PHE A 18 -57.39 26.82 4.27
CA PHE A 18 -56.53 25.85 4.94
C PHE A 18 -55.10 26.35 4.92
N PHE A 19 -54.43 26.23 6.06
CA PHE A 19 -53.01 26.55 6.18
C PHE A 19 -52.21 25.26 6.29
N CYS A 20 -51.25 25.05 5.38
CA CYS A 20 -50.35 23.93 5.45
C CYS A 20 -49.13 24.30 6.31
N ASN A 21 -49.00 23.69 7.49
CA ASN A 21 -47.88 23.95 8.40
C ASN A 21 -46.52 23.51 7.82
N GLY A 22 -46.50 22.53 6.91
CA GLY A 22 -45.27 22.01 6.33
C GLY A 22 -44.63 22.95 5.30
N CYS A 23 -45.42 23.49 4.38
CA CYS A 23 -44.93 24.40 3.34
C CYS A 23 -45.25 25.89 3.60
N GLN A 24 -45.93 26.19 4.70
CA GLN A 24 -46.38 27.52 5.13
C GLN A 24 -47.25 28.25 4.08
N ARG A 25 -47.94 27.50 3.21
CA ARG A 25 -48.84 28.05 2.19
C ARG A 25 -50.28 28.05 2.66
N THR A 26 -51.01 29.09 2.26
CA THR A 26 -52.45 29.21 2.46
C THR A 26 -53.16 28.74 1.20
N LEU A 27 -54.05 27.75 1.33
CA LEU A 27 -54.74 27.10 0.21
C LEU A 27 -56.26 27.26 0.38
N CYS A 28 -56.98 27.41 -0.73
CA CYS A 28 -58.43 27.32 -0.70
C CYS A 28 -58.87 25.85 -0.77
N PHE A 29 -60.11 25.56 -0.35
CA PHE A 29 -60.68 24.20 -0.34
C PHE A 29 -60.45 23.41 -1.65
N LYS A 30 -60.52 24.08 -2.82
CA LYS A 30 -60.32 23.42 -4.12
C LYS A 30 -58.89 22.95 -4.38
N HIS A 31 -57.91 23.67 -3.82
CA HIS A 31 -56.49 23.46 -4.09
C HIS A 31 -55.77 22.63 -3.02
N VAL A 32 -56.45 22.29 -1.92
CA VAL A 32 -55.88 21.41 -0.89
C VAL A 32 -55.61 20.01 -1.44
N ASN A 33 -56.52 19.49 -2.28
CA ASN A 33 -56.35 18.17 -2.89
C ASN A 33 -55.19 18.17 -3.90
N GLU A 34 -55.10 19.19 -4.76
CA GLU A 34 -53.96 19.34 -5.68
C GLU A 34 -52.62 19.40 -4.93
N HIS A 35 -52.57 20.12 -3.80
CA HIS A 35 -51.37 20.18 -2.97
C HIS A 35 -51.01 18.81 -2.36
N ARG A 36 -52.01 18.01 -1.97
CA ARG A 36 -51.79 16.65 -1.48
C ARG A 36 -51.27 15.75 -2.59
N ASP A 37 -51.84 15.82 -3.78
CA ASP A 37 -51.39 15.05 -4.95
C ASP A 37 -49.95 15.43 -5.34
N GLU A 38 -49.57 16.70 -5.22
CA GLU A 38 -48.19 17.16 -5.41
C GLU A 38 -47.22 16.54 -4.39
N ILE A 39 -47.63 16.40 -3.13
CA ILE A 39 -46.83 15.76 -2.09
C ILE A 39 -46.68 14.26 -2.36
N GLU A 40 -47.76 13.59 -2.75
CA GLU A 40 -47.74 12.16 -3.09
C GLU A 40 -46.80 11.89 -4.28
N LYS A 41 -46.85 12.73 -5.33
CA LYS A 41 -45.89 12.68 -6.44
C LYS A 41 -44.44 12.89 -6.01
N GLN A 42 -44.18 13.88 -5.16
CA GLN A 42 -42.83 14.10 -4.64
C GLN A 42 -42.31 12.90 -3.84
N PHE A 43 -43.20 12.22 -3.11
CA PHE A 43 -42.84 11.02 -2.36
C PHE A 43 -42.56 9.82 -3.29
N GLU A 44 -43.38 9.62 -4.32
CA GLU A 44 -43.12 8.61 -5.37
C GLU A 44 -41.78 8.87 -6.08
N ASP A 45 -41.46 10.12 -6.39
CA ASP A 45 -40.17 10.50 -6.97
C ASP A 45 -38.99 10.15 -6.05
N LEU A 46 -39.13 10.35 -4.73
CA LEU A 46 -38.11 9.94 -3.76
C LEU A 46 -37.93 8.42 -3.71
N ILE A 47 -39.02 7.65 -3.79
CA ILE A 47 -38.95 6.18 -3.86
C ILE A 47 -38.22 5.76 -5.15
N ASN A 48 -38.55 6.38 -6.28
CA ASN A 48 -37.90 6.09 -7.55
C ASN A 48 -36.40 6.40 -7.52
N GLN A 49 -36.00 7.54 -6.95
CA GLN A 49 -34.58 7.89 -6.76
C GLN A 49 -33.85 6.90 -5.85
N LYS A 50 -34.47 6.49 -4.74
CA LYS A 50 -33.92 5.45 -3.85
C LYS A 50 -33.68 4.14 -4.63
N ASN A 51 -34.68 3.68 -5.38
CA ASN A 51 -34.58 2.43 -6.15
C ASN A 51 -33.50 2.52 -7.24
N GLN A 52 -33.33 3.69 -7.88
CA GLN A 52 -32.23 3.93 -8.82
C GLN A 52 -30.88 3.82 -8.13
N ILE A 53 -30.71 4.44 -6.96
CA ILE A 53 -29.47 4.34 -6.18
C ILE A 53 -29.17 2.89 -5.79
N GLU A 54 -30.17 2.14 -5.32
CA GLU A 54 -30.00 0.72 -4.98
C GLU A 54 -29.61 -0.12 -6.19
N ASN A 55 -30.23 0.14 -7.34
CA ASN A 55 -29.87 -0.51 -8.60
C ASN A 55 -28.43 -0.16 -8.99
N ASP A 56 -28.06 1.13 -9.00
CA ASP A 56 -26.73 1.60 -9.34
C ASP A 56 -25.66 0.95 -8.44
N ILE A 57 -25.93 0.79 -7.15
CA ILE A 57 -25.06 0.05 -6.22
C ILE A 57 -24.97 -1.43 -6.61
N SER A 58 -26.08 -2.06 -6.99
CA SER A 58 -26.15 -3.49 -7.35
C SER A 58 -25.38 -3.82 -8.64
N ILE A 59 -25.45 -2.94 -9.65
CA ILE A 59 -24.72 -3.09 -10.92
C ILE A 59 -23.31 -2.48 -10.90
N ARG A 60 -22.93 -1.77 -9.84
CA ARG A 60 -21.59 -1.21 -9.71
C ARG A 60 -20.57 -2.32 -9.56
N ASP A 61 -19.75 -2.48 -10.59
CA ASP A 61 -18.60 -3.38 -10.58
C ASP A 61 -17.32 -2.63 -10.21
N ASP A 62 -17.00 -2.59 -8.92
CA ASP A 62 -15.75 -2.02 -8.41
C ASP A 62 -14.54 -2.97 -8.59
N SER A 63 -14.73 -4.17 -9.18
CA SER A 63 -13.67 -5.16 -9.30
C SER A 63 -12.45 -4.63 -10.06
N GLN A 64 -12.66 -3.83 -11.10
CA GLN A 64 -11.57 -3.25 -11.88
C GLN A 64 -10.73 -2.26 -11.05
N TYR A 65 -11.37 -1.43 -10.22
CA TYR A 65 -10.68 -0.50 -9.33
C TYR A 65 -9.87 -1.27 -8.27
N LEU A 66 -10.51 -2.23 -7.59
CA LEU A 66 -9.88 -3.05 -6.56
C LEU A 66 -8.72 -3.89 -7.14
N PHE A 67 -8.89 -4.43 -8.35
CA PHE A 67 -7.83 -5.16 -9.04
C PHE A 67 -6.63 -4.26 -9.34
N ASN A 68 -6.86 -3.02 -9.79
CA ASN A 68 -5.80 -2.06 -10.03
C ASN A 68 -5.04 -1.70 -8.74
N GLU A 69 -5.74 -1.53 -7.61
CA GLU A 69 -5.10 -1.31 -6.30
C GLU A 69 -4.24 -2.50 -5.88
N ILE A 70 -4.74 -3.73 -6.05
CA ILE A 70 -3.98 -4.95 -5.78
C ILE A 70 -2.72 -5.01 -6.64
N GLU A 71 -2.83 -4.73 -7.94
CA GLU A 71 -1.70 -4.75 -8.86
C GLU A 71 -0.67 -3.66 -8.54
N GLN A 72 -1.12 -2.47 -8.13
CA GLN A 72 -0.23 -1.43 -7.64
C GLN A 72 0.50 -1.88 -6.38
N TRP A 73 -0.22 -2.40 -5.39
CA TRP A 73 0.37 -2.89 -4.15
C TRP A 73 1.41 -3.99 -4.42
N LYS A 74 1.12 -4.94 -5.32
CA LYS A 74 2.09 -5.98 -5.72
C LYS A 74 3.37 -5.39 -6.28
N ARG A 75 3.27 -4.46 -7.24
CA ARG A 75 4.44 -3.82 -7.87
C ARG A 75 5.30 -3.11 -6.82
N GLU A 76 4.67 -2.32 -5.96
CA GLU A 76 5.37 -1.57 -4.92
C GLU A 76 6.10 -2.50 -3.94
N ASN A 77 5.45 -3.58 -3.50
CA ASN A 77 6.05 -4.55 -2.59
C ASN A 77 7.22 -5.31 -3.24
N ILE A 78 7.07 -5.74 -4.50
CA ILE A 78 8.14 -6.44 -5.23
C ILE A 78 9.37 -5.53 -5.36
N GLU A 79 9.19 -4.26 -5.71
CA GLU A 79 10.31 -3.32 -5.83
C GLU A 79 10.98 -3.03 -4.48
N GLN A 80 10.20 -2.96 -3.39
CA GLN A 80 10.77 -2.84 -2.05
C GLN A 80 11.59 -4.07 -1.65
N ILE A 81 11.08 -5.27 -1.91
CA ILE A 81 11.80 -6.53 -1.63
C ILE A 81 13.11 -6.58 -2.43
N LYS A 82 13.06 -6.28 -3.73
CA LYS A 82 14.26 -6.23 -4.58
C LYS A 82 15.28 -5.21 -4.06
N LYS A 83 14.82 -4.05 -3.61
CA LYS A 83 15.69 -3.00 -3.07
C LYS A 83 16.40 -3.47 -1.80
N ILE A 84 15.67 -4.06 -0.86
CA ILE A 84 16.21 -4.59 0.40
C ILE A 84 17.21 -5.71 0.09
N ALA A 85 16.81 -6.71 -0.71
CA ALA A 85 17.69 -7.81 -1.09
C ALA A 85 19.00 -7.33 -1.75
N LYS A 86 18.93 -6.34 -2.66
CA LYS A 86 20.13 -5.75 -3.26
C LYS A 86 21.02 -5.03 -2.24
N GLN A 87 20.43 -4.36 -1.26
CA GLN A 87 21.19 -3.67 -0.21
C GLN A 87 21.89 -4.68 0.70
N ASP A 88 21.20 -5.76 1.09
CA ASP A 88 21.76 -6.77 1.97
C ASP A 88 22.85 -7.58 1.27
N LEU A 89 22.63 -7.96 0.00
CA LEU A 89 23.67 -8.60 -0.82
C LEU A 89 24.92 -7.73 -0.96
N ARG A 90 24.76 -6.41 -1.08
CA ARG A 90 25.91 -5.48 -1.12
C ARG A 90 26.64 -5.47 0.21
N LYS A 91 25.94 -5.36 1.33
CA LYS A 91 26.56 -5.40 2.67
C LYS A 91 27.33 -6.70 2.90
N LEU A 92 26.71 -7.85 2.62
CA LEU A 92 27.36 -9.16 2.78
C LEU A 92 28.60 -9.28 1.89
N ASN A 93 28.54 -8.76 0.66
CA ASN A 93 29.69 -8.72 -0.24
C ASN A 93 30.81 -7.84 0.32
N ASP A 94 30.47 -6.66 0.84
CA ASP A 94 31.45 -5.72 1.39
C ASP A 94 32.11 -6.28 2.68
N GLU A 95 31.32 -6.88 3.57
CA GLU A 95 31.81 -7.59 4.76
C GLU A 95 32.73 -8.76 4.39
N SER A 96 32.33 -9.58 3.40
CA SER A 96 33.15 -10.68 2.90
C SER A 96 34.49 -10.19 2.33
N LYS A 97 34.48 -9.11 1.54
CA LYS A 97 35.70 -8.48 1.04
C LYS A 97 36.58 -7.97 2.16
N GLU A 98 36.02 -7.33 3.19
CA GLU A 98 36.81 -6.85 4.33
C GLU A 98 37.50 -8.01 5.07
N ILE A 99 36.80 -9.14 5.27
CA ILE A 99 37.38 -10.34 5.88
C ILE A 99 38.52 -10.89 5.02
N LEU A 100 38.31 -11.00 3.70
CA LEU A 100 39.34 -11.48 2.77
C LEU A 100 40.57 -10.55 2.76
N LEU A 101 40.37 -9.23 2.78
CA LEU A 101 41.46 -8.26 2.84
C LEU A 101 42.25 -8.38 4.15
N LYS A 102 41.57 -8.53 5.29
CA LYS A 102 42.24 -8.77 6.59
C LYS A 102 43.07 -10.05 6.56
N ASN A 103 42.52 -11.15 6.03
CA ASN A 103 43.25 -12.41 5.94
C ASN A 103 44.48 -12.30 5.02
N CYS A 104 44.39 -11.53 3.93
CA CYS A 104 45.52 -11.23 3.05
C CYS A 104 46.61 -10.40 3.76
N GLN A 105 46.21 -9.41 4.57
CA GLN A 105 47.14 -8.62 5.38
C GLN A 105 47.86 -9.48 6.41
N GLU A 106 47.13 -10.33 7.14
CA GLU A 106 47.70 -11.26 8.13
C GLU A 106 48.67 -12.24 7.47
N LEU A 107 48.35 -12.75 6.26
CA LEU A 107 49.26 -13.62 5.52
C LEU A 107 50.56 -12.88 5.12
N LYS A 108 50.44 -11.62 4.69
CA LYS A 108 51.59 -10.78 4.35
C LYS A 108 52.49 -10.55 5.58
N GLU A 109 51.91 -10.24 6.72
CA GLU A 109 52.66 -10.05 7.98
C GLU A 109 53.41 -11.32 8.39
N ASN A 110 52.74 -12.48 8.31
CA ASN A 110 53.38 -13.77 8.59
C ASN A 110 54.55 -14.05 7.64
N LEU A 111 54.43 -13.72 6.36
CA LEU A 111 55.51 -13.87 5.38
C LEU A 111 56.70 -12.95 5.70
N CYS A 112 56.44 -11.70 6.07
CA CYS A 112 57.49 -10.76 6.48
C CYS A 112 58.24 -11.25 7.73
N LEU A 113 57.51 -11.66 8.78
CA LEU A 113 58.11 -12.16 10.01
C LEU A 113 59.00 -13.40 9.79
N LEU A 114 58.60 -14.30 8.88
CA LEU A 114 59.42 -15.47 8.54
C LEU A 114 60.67 -15.11 7.74
N ASN A 115 60.58 -14.10 6.88
CA ASN A 115 61.73 -13.60 6.15
C ASN A 115 62.73 -12.87 7.07
N GLU A 116 62.24 -12.16 8.09
CA GLU A 116 63.06 -11.43 9.06
C GLU A 116 63.67 -12.34 10.14
N SER A 117 62.97 -13.41 10.54
CA SER A 117 63.42 -14.29 11.63
C SER A 117 64.43 -15.36 11.21
N GLU A 118 64.68 -15.55 9.90
CA GLU A 118 65.46 -16.66 9.31
C GLU A 118 65.03 -18.08 9.77
N ASP A 119 63.97 -18.20 10.56
CA ASP A 119 63.42 -19.44 11.12
C ASP A 119 62.41 -20.07 10.14
N LEU A 120 62.94 -20.39 8.97
CA LEU A 120 62.25 -21.08 7.88
C LEU A 120 62.29 -22.58 8.14
N SER A 121 61.20 -23.12 8.69
CA SER A 121 60.97 -24.56 8.75
C SER A 121 59.95 -25.01 7.70
N GLU A 122 60.11 -26.23 7.22
CA GLU A 122 59.20 -26.87 6.26
C GLU A 122 57.74 -26.86 6.77
N ILE A 123 57.54 -27.05 8.07
CA ILE A 123 56.23 -27.02 8.73
C ILE A 123 55.56 -25.64 8.58
N LYS A 124 56.32 -24.54 8.71
CA LYS A 124 55.80 -23.18 8.55
C LYS A 124 55.44 -22.87 7.09
N LEU A 125 56.25 -23.32 6.15
CA LEU A 125 55.98 -23.19 4.71
C LEU A 125 54.71 -23.95 4.30
N ILE A 126 54.52 -25.18 4.79
CA ILE A 126 53.30 -25.96 4.55
C ILE A 126 52.06 -25.24 5.11
N LYS A 127 52.15 -24.68 6.32
CA LYS A 127 51.04 -23.91 6.93
C LYS A 127 50.66 -22.69 6.09
N LEU A 128 51.64 -21.92 5.62
CA LEU A 128 51.38 -20.76 4.75
C LEU A 128 50.78 -21.15 3.40
N SER A 129 51.32 -22.20 2.77
CA SER A 129 50.78 -22.74 1.52
C SER A 129 49.32 -23.17 1.66
N ASN A 130 48.98 -23.83 2.77
CA ASN A 130 47.61 -24.22 3.08
C ASN A 130 46.69 -23.01 3.28
N LYS A 131 47.15 -21.97 4.00
CA LYS A 131 46.38 -20.73 4.22
C LYS A 131 46.15 -19.97 2.91
N LEU A 132 47.16 -19.91 2.03
CA LEU A 132 47.06 -19.31 0.70
C LEU A 132 46.10 -20.08 -0.22
N ASN A 133 46.16 -21.41 -0.21
CA ASN A 133 45.22 -22.25 -0.95
C ASN A 133 43.78 -22.12 -0.43
N SER A 134 43.59 -21.97 0.89
CA SER A 134 42.27 -21.71 1.48
C SER A 134 41.71 -20.36 1.04
N LEU A 135 42.52 -19.30 1.07
CA LEU A 135 42.09 -17.97 0.59
C LEU A 135 41.74 -17.98 -0.90
N LYS A 136 42.53 -18.66 -1.72
CA LYS A 136 42.24 -18.84 -3.15
C LYS A 136 40.90 -19.55 -3.38
N LYS A 137 40.59 -20.57 -2.56
CA LYS A 137 39.29 -21.24 -2.60
C LYS A 137 38.16 -20.32 -2.18
N GLN A 138 38.32 -19.52 -1.11
CA GLN A 138 37.30 -18.59 -0.62
C GLN A 138 36.99 -17.48 -1.65
N ILE A 139 38.00 -16.97 -2.36
CA ILE A 139 37.82 -16.00 -3.45
C ILE A 139 37.06 -16.62 -4.63
N ASN A 140 37.38 -17.87 -4.96
CA ASN A 140 36.76 -18.57 -6.08
C ASN A 140 35.37 -19.13 -5.76
N SER A 141 35.07 -19.36 -4.48
CA SER A 141 33.77 -19.83 -3.99
C SER A 141 32.82 -18.67 -3.70
N PHE A 142 32.94 -17.54 -4.40
CA PHE A 142 31.94 -16.47 -4.41
C PHE A 142 30.65 -16.94 -5.15
N GLU A 143 30.20 -18.16 -4.89
CA GLU A 143 28.82 -18.56 -5.08
C GLU A 143 28.04 -17.82 -4.02
N LEU A 144 27.31 -16.79 -4.48
CA LEU A 144 26.31 -16.00 -3.79
C LEU A 144 25.76 -16.73 -2.56
N VAL A 145 26.35 -16.39 -1.42
CA VAL A 145 25.90 -16.63 -0.04
C VAL A 145 24.53 -17.32 0.01
N GLU A 146 24.51 -18.58 0.46
CA GLU A 146 23.32 -19.38 0.80
C GLU A 146 22.45 -18.79 1.94
N SER A 147 22.44 -17.46 2.12
CA SER A 147 21.60 -16.74 3.09
C SER A 147 20.25 -16.33 2.48
N SER A 148 19.74 -17.10 1.53
CA SER A 148 18.36 -16.98 1.05
C SER A 148 17.33 -17.07 2.20
N ASN A 149 17.72 -17.63 3.35
CA ASN A 149 16.86 -17.77 4.53
C ASN A 149 16.83 -16.55 5.46
N SER A 150 17.74 -15.58 5.37
CA SER A 150 17.74 -14.40 6.27
C SER A 150 16.97 -13.21 5.69
N ILE A 151 16.84 -13.14 4.35
CA ILE A 151 16.16 -12.05 3.64
C ILE A 151 14.63 -12.05 3.94
N PHE A 152 14.04 -13.21 4.23
CA PHE A 152 12.61 -13.31 4.53
C PHE A 152 12.22 -12.73 5.89
N VAL A 153 13.11 -12.77 6.89
CA VAL A 153 12.78 -12.37 8.28
C VAL A 153 12.75 -10.84 8.47
N GLU A 154 13.55 -10.07 7.72
CA GLU A 154 13.52 -8.61 7.81
C GLU A 154 12.32 -7.95 7.09
N VAL A 155 11.77 -8.63 6.08
CA VAL A 155 10.59 -8.13 5.35
C VAL A 155 9.32 -8.22 6.22
N GLU A 156 9.19 -9.25 7.06
CA GLU A 156 8.05 -9.38 7.97
C GLU A 156 8.05 -8.30 9.07
N LYS A 157 9.20 -8.02 9.68
CA LYS A 157 9.30 -7.01 10.75
C LYS A 157 8.98 -5.58 10.29
N LYS A 158 9.19 -5.25 9.00
CA LYS A 158 8.87 -3.92 8.46
C LYS A 158 7.44 -3.77 7.96
N LYS A 159 6.68 -4.85 7.79
CA LYS A 159 5.25 -4.79 7.46
C LYS A 159 4.41 -4.40 8.68
N GLU A 160 4.78 -4.82 9.88
CA GLU A 160 4.00 -4.54 11.10
C GLU A 160 3.92 -3.03 11.46
N MET A 161 4.87 -2.21 11.01
CA MET A 161 4.87 -0.77 11.32
C MET A 161 4.06 0.12 10.36
N LYS A 162 3.52 -0.42 9.25
CA LYS A 162 2.73 0.37 8.28
C LYS A 162 1.24 0.05 8.28
N PHE A 163 0.78 -0.96 9.02
CA PHE A 163 -0.64 -1.30 9.15
C PHE A 163 -1.35 -0.60 10.33
N PHE A 164 -0.63 0.21 11.12
CA PHE A 164 -1.18 1.03 12.19
C PHE A 164 -0.86 2.52 11.97
N LYS A 165 -1.47 3.15 10.95
CA LYS A 165 -1.67 4.61 10.88
C LYS A 165 -2.90 4.94 10.06
#